data_AF-A0A7T0L4P0-F1
#
_entry.id   AF-A0A7T0L4P0-F1
#
_cell.length_a   1.000
_cell.length_b   1.000
_cell.length_c   1.000
_cell.angle_alpha   90.00
_cell.angle_beta   90.00
_cell.angle_gamma   90.00
#
_symmetry.space_group_name_H-M   'P 1'
#
loop_
_entity.id
_entity.type
_entity.pdbx_description
1 polymer ?
#
loop_
_entity_poly.entity_id
_entity_poly.type
_entity_poly.pdbx_seq_one_letter_code
_entity_poly.pdbx_strand_id
1 'polypeptide(L)'
;TNQPEANGRPNIAYGRHMEDAEWFSNAAFLALNIWDRFDIFCTLGASNGYFKASSAAFNLVGLIGFSAASSISTDLPTQLPNVGITQGVVEFYTDTSFSWSVGARGALWECGCATLGAEFQYAQSNPKIEMLNVTSSPAQFVIHKPRGYKGASSNFPLPITAGTTEATDTKSATIKYHEWQVGLALSYRLNMLVPYIGVNWSRATFDADTIRIAQPKLKSEILNITTWNPSLIGSTTALPNNSGKD
;
A
#
# COMPACT_ATOMS: atom_id res chain seq x y z
N THR A 1 34.10 -6.49 -14.53
CA THR A 1 33.12 -6.84 -13.49
C THR A 1 32.87 -5.63 -12.60
N ASN A 2 32.00 -4.73 -13.03
CA ASN A 2 31.48 -3.62 -12.23
C ASN A 2 29.97 -3.59 -12.45
N GLN A 3 29.25 -4.53 -11.85
CA GLN A 3 27.81 -4.36 -11.69
C GLN A 3 27.65 -3.17 -10.73
N PRO A 4 27.00 -2.06 -11.13
CA PRO A 4 26.77 -0.97 -10.21
C PRO A 4 25.96 -1.54 -9.04
N GLU A 5 26.52 -1.49 -7.83
CA GLU A 5 25.77 -1.82 -6.63
C GLU A 5 24.52 -0.94 -6.62
N ALA A 6 23.35 -1.58 -6.62
CA ALA A 6 22.08 -0.90 -6.51
C ALA A 6 22.00 -0.30 -5.10
N ASN A 7 22.56 0.89 -4.93
CA ASN A 7 22.39 1.67 -3.72
C ASN A 7 20.89 1.80 -3.45
N GLY A 8 20.46 1.39 -2.25
CA GLY A 8 19.07 1.48 -1.82
C GLY A 8 18.61 2.93 -1.92
N ARG A 9 17.81 3.24 -2.94
CA ARG A 9 17.20 4.56 -3.06
C ARG A 9 16.25 4.77 -1.87
N PRO A 10 16.27 5.94 -1.23
CA PRO A 10 15.30 6.28 -0.18
C PRO A 10 13.88 6.01 -0.69
N ASN A 11 13.03 5.41 0.16
CA ASN A 11 11.64 5.15 -0.20
C ASN A 11 10.92 6.50 -0.39
N ILE A 12 10.70 6.88 -1.66
CA ILE A 12 10.05 8.15 -2.04
C ILE A 12 8.59 8.27 -1.57
N ALA A 13 7.97 7.14 -1.24
CA ALA A 13 6.60 7.07 -0.72
C ALA A 13 6.52 7.35 0.79
N TYR A 14 7.63 7.26 1.52
CA TYR A 14 7.62 7.47 2.95
C TYR A 14 7.28 8.93 3.30
N GLY A 15 6.33 9.12 4.22
CA GLY A 15 5.88 10.44 4.66
C GLY A 15 5.01 11.21 3.65
N ARG A 16 4.56 10.56 2.56
CA ARG A 16 3.59 11.16 1.64
C ARG A 16 2.17 11.06 2.21
N HIS A 17 1.38 12.11 1.97
CA HIS A 17 -0.02 12.13 2.38
C HIS A 17 -0.88 11.31 1.42
N MET A 18 -1.84 10.56 1.98
CA MET A 18 -2.94 9.96 1.23
C MET A 18 -4.04 11.00 1.06
N GLU A 19 -4.73 10.96 -0.09
CA GLU A 19 -5.85 11.88 -0.39
C GLU A 19 -7.12 11.40 0.29
N ASP A 20 -7.37 10.09 0.21
CA ASP A 20 -8.52 9.44 0.81
C ASP A 20 -8.13 8.05 1.34
N ALA A 21 -8.73 7.67 2.47
CA ALA A 21 -8.55 6.37 3.09
C ALA A 21 -9.81 5.99 3.84
N GLU A 22 -10.49 4.96 3.36
CA GLU A 22 -11.65 4.36 4.02
C GLU A 22 -11.24 3.00 4.58
N TRP A 23 -11.57 2.78 5.85
CA TRP A 23 -11.25 1.52 6.53
C TRP A 23 -12.51 0.94 7.15
N PHE A 24 -12.85 -0.27 6.75
CA PHE A 24 -14.03 -0.97 7.21
C PHE A 24 -13.60 -2.14 8.09
N SER A 25 -14.20 -2.25 9.27
CA SER A 25 -13.96 -3.35 10.20
C SER A 25 -15.29 -3.92 10.69
N ASN A 26 -15.42 -5.23 10.63
CA ASN A 26 -16.47 -5.97 11.30
C ASN A 26 -15.80 -6.88 12.33
N ALA A 27 -16.15 -6.75 13.61
CA ALA A 27 -15.53 -7.56 14.65
C ALA A 27 -16.54 -7.99 15.73
N ALA A 28 -16.35 -9.21 16.22
CA ALA A 28 -16.94 -9.69 17.45
C ALA A 28 -16.10 -9.23 18.64
N PHE A 29 -16.77 -8.90 19.75
CA PHE A 29 -16.13 -8.42 20.97
C PHE A 29 -16.26 -9.47 22.08
N LEU A 30 -15.13 -9.82 22.69
CA LEU A 30 -15.08 -10.67 23.87
C LEU A 30 -14.39 -9.89 24.98
N ALA A 31 -15.05 -9.71 26.12
CA ALA A 31 -14.46 -9.12 27.31
C ALA A 31 -14.46 -10.10 28.47
N LEU A 32 -13.38 -10.09 29.22
CA LEU A 32 -13.20 -10.79 30.47
C LEU A 32 -12.99 -9.76 31.56
N ASN A 33 -13.91 -9.74 32.52
CA ASN A 33 -13.74 -8.98 33.74
C ASN A 33 -12.78 -9.76 34.65
N ILE A 34 -11.55 -9.26 34.80
CA ILE A 34 -10.51 -9.91 35.61
C ILE A 34 -10.54 -9.39 37.05
N TRP A 35 -10.96 -8.14 37.20
CA TRP A 35 -11.16 -7.50 38.49
C TRP A 35 -12.41 -6.63 38.41
N ASP A 36 -13.06 -6.36 39.54
CA ASP A 36 -14.38 -5.70 39.66
C ASP A 36 -14.53 -4.39 38.85
N ARG A 37 -13.41 -3.78 38.43
CA ARG A 37 -13.34 -2.53 37.65
C ARG A 37 -12.43 -2.57 36.43
N PHE A 38 -11.89 -3.74 36.07
CA PHE A 38 -10.94 -3.92 34.97
C PHE A 38 -11.39 -5.04 34.04
N ASP A 39 -11.61 -4.67 32.78
CA ASP A 39 -11.91 -5.59 31.69
C ASP A 39 -10.68 -5.69 30.78
N ILE A 40 -10.27 -6.91 30.46
CA ILE A 40 -9.45 -7.16 29.27
C ILE A 40 -10.39 -7.64 28.18
N PHE A 41 -10.24 -7.08 26.99
CA PHE A 41 -11.05 -7.45 25.86
C PHE A 41 -10.21 -7.75 24.64
N CYS A 42 -10.75 -8.57 23.76
CA CYS A 42 -10.24 -8.74 22.42
C CYS A 42 -11.37 -8.59 21.42
N THR A 43 -11.01 -8.14 20.23
CA THR A 43 -11.92 -8.22 19.09
C THR A 43 -11.32 -9.11 18.03
N LEU A 44 -12.17 -9.92 17.41
CA LEU A 44 -11.81 -10.82 16.32
C LEU A 44 -12.79 -10.58 15.20
N GLY A 45 -12.27 -10.40 14.00
CA GLY A 45 -13.10 -9.93 12.91
C GLY A 45 -12.42 -9.99 11.57
N ALA A 46 -12.94 -9.19 10.66
CA ALA A 46 -12.35 -8.94 9.38
C ALA A 46 -12.34 -7.45 9.06
N SER A 47 -11.31 -7.04 8.33
CA SER A 47 -11.15 -5.67 7.84
C SER A 47 -10.79 -5.66 6.37
N ASN A 48 -11.27 -4.64 5.67
CA ASN A 48 -10.85 -4.26 4.34
C ASN A 48 -10.75 -2.73 4.26
N GLY A 49 -10.04 -2.24 3.25
CA GLY A 49 -9.84 -0.82 3.06
C GLY A 49 -9.86 -0.41 1.59
N TYR A 50 -10.13 0.87 1.41
CA TYR A 50 -9.97 1.61 0.18
C TYR A 50 -9.00 2.77 0.43
N PHE A 51 -8.10 3.00 -0.53
CA PHE A 51 -7.14 4.08 -0.42
C PHE A 51 -6.96 4.75 -1.77
N LYS A 52 -6.81 6.08 -1.73
CA LYS A 52 -6.52 6.92 -2.88
C LYS A 52 -5.37 7.84 -2.54
N ALA A 53 -4.35 7.87 -3.39
CA ALA A 53 -3.29 8.85 -3.30
C ALA A 53 -2.58 9.04 -4.64
N SER A 54 -1.69 10.03 -4.69
CA SER A 54 -0.74 10.16 -5.78
C SER A 54 0.14 8.91 -5.92
N SER A 55 0.49 8.56 -7.15
CA SER A 55 1.37 7.43 -7.49
C SER A 55 2.76 7.51 -6.85
N ALA A 56 3.21 8.71 -6.46
CA ALA A 56 4.41 8.90 -5.66
C ALA A 56 4.33 8.24 -4.27
N ALA A 57 3.13 8.06 -3.71
CA ALA A 57 2.91 7.37 -2.44
C ALA A 57 2.90 5.83 -2.57
N PHE A 58 2.97 5.28 -3.78
CA PHE A 58 2.90 3.83 -4.03
C PHE A 58 4.08 3.24 -4.79
N ASN A 59 5.15 4.03 -5.00
CA ASN A 59 6.38 3.59 -5.68
C ASN A 59 6.11 2.80 -6.98
N LEU A 60 5.18 3.33 -7.79
CA LEU A 60 4.73 2.67 -9.01
C LEU A 60 5.77 2.83 -10.12
N VAL A 61 6.09 1.74 -10.82
CA VAL A 61 7.08 1.72 -11.89
C VAL A 61 6.39 1.50 -13.23
N GLY A 62 6.54 2.46 -14.13
CA GLY A 62 6.24 2.29 -15.54
C GLY A 62 7.41 1.63 -16.23
N LEU A 63 7.14 0.53 -16.95
CA LEU A 63 8.09 -0.05 -17.89
C LEU A 63 7.93 0.69 -19.22
N ILE A 64 8.55 1.85 -19.34
CA ILE A 64 8.58 2.63 -20.57
C ILE A 64 9.87 2.24 -21.27
N GLY A 65 9.87 1.66 -22.46
CA GLY A 65 11.11 1.12 -23.03
C GLY A 65 10.98 0.35 -24.31
N PHE A 66 12.12 0.09 -24.95
CA PHE A 66 12.23 -0.69 -26.18
C PHE A 66 11.68 -2.11 -25.98
N SER A 67 10.91 -2.63 -26.97
CA SER A 67 10.58 -4.05 -26.98
C SER A 67 11.85 -4.84 -27.29
N ALA A 68 12.34 -5.58 -26.31
CA ALA A 68 13.42 -6.52 -26.54
C ALA A 68 12.83 -7.73 -27.27
N ALA A 69 12.67 -7.61 -28.60
CA ALA A 69 12.25 -8.71 -29.45
C ALA A 69 13.39 -9.71 -29.74
N SER A 70 14.62 -9.45 -29.30
CA SER A 70 15.72 -10.37 -29.53
C SER A 70 16.89 -10.15 -28.57
N SER A 71 17.49 -11.26 -28.18
CA SER A 71 18.75 -11.43 -27.45
C SER A 71 19.99 -10.85 -28.16
N ILE A 72 19.83 -9.90 -29.09
CA ILE A 72 20.89 -9.41 -29.97
C ILE A 72 21.63 -8.20 -29.38
N SER A 73 21.08 -7.57 -28.34
CA SER A 73 21.78 -6.52 -27.60
C SER A 73 21.93 -6.93 -26.14
N THR A 74 23.17 -6.99 -25.66
CA THR A 74 23.51 -7.20 -24.24
C THR A 74 23.20 -5.97 -23.38
N ASP A 75 22.90 -4.82 -23.99
CA ASP A 75 22.74 -3.53 -23.32
C ASP A 75 21.29 -3.00 -23.34
N LEU A 76 20.45 -3.37 -24.32
CA LEU A 76 19.05 -2.93 -24.34
C LEU A 76 18.21 -3.47 -23.17
N PRO A 77 18.33 -4.74 -22.75
CA PRO A 77 17.63 -5.27 -21.58
C PRO A 77 18.08 -4.61 -20.27
N THR A 78 19.32 -4.10 -20.20
CA THR A 78 19.84 -3.38 -19.03
C THR A 78 19.45 -1.89 -19.04
N GLN A 79 19.05 -1.37 -20.20
CA GLN A 79 18.61 0.01 -20.39
C GLN A 79 17.09 0.21 -20.26
N LEU A 80 16.30 -0.81 -19.90
CA LEU A 80 14.85 -0.69 -19.64
C LEU A 80 14.57 0.59 -18.81
N PRO A 81 13.98 1.64 -19.40
CA PRO A 81 13.62 2.87 -18.68
C PRO A 81 12.50 2.58 -17.68
N ASN A 82 12.89 2.08 -16.50
CA ASN A 82 12.00 1.92 -15.36
C ASN A 82 11.83 3.30 -14.71
N VAL A 83 10.93 4.10 -15.27
CA VAL A 83 10.62 5.43 -14.76
C VAL A 83 9.52 5.28 -13.70
N GLY A 84 9.73 5.89 -12.54
CA GLY A 84 8.67 5.99 -11.54
C GLY A 84 7.52 6.83 -12.09
N ILE A 85 6.29 6.29 -12.08
CA ILE A 85 5.10 7.08 -12.40
C ILE A 85 4.85 7.94 -11.16
N THR A 86 5.20 9.22 -11.21
CA THR A 86 5.13 10.14 -10.06
C THR A 86 3.99 11.15 -10.16
N GLN A 87 3.36 11.28 -11.34
CA GLN A 87 2.23 12.17 -11.61
C GLN A 87 0.97 11.39 -12.02
N GLY A 88 0.68 10.31 -11.31
CA GLY A 88 -0.58 9.58 -11.42
C GLY A 88 -1.40 9.67 -10.14
N VAL A 89 -2.67 9.34 -10.25
CA VAL A 89 -3.57 9.00 -9.15
C VAL A 89 -3.66 7.48 -9.10
N VAL A 90 -3.53 6.93 -7.90
CA VAL A 90 -3.62 5.50 -7.62
C VAL A 90 -4.73 5.29 -6.62
N GLU A 91 -5.64 4.40 -6.97
CA GLU A 91 -6.73 3.94 -6.13
C GLU A 91 -6.57 2.43 -5.96
N PHE A 92 -6.70 1.93 -4.73
CA PHE A 92 -6.68 0.49 -4.54
C PHE A 92 -7.68 0.03 -3.49
N TYR A 93 -8.17 -1.18 -3.71
CA TYR A 93 -9.09 -1.89 -2.85
C TYR A 93 -8.38 -3.11 -2.30
N THR A 94 -8.52 -3.34 -1.00
CA THR A 94 -7.98 -4.53 -0.37
C THR A 94 -9.02 -5.64 -0.28
N ASP A 95 -8.55 -6.89 -0.21
CA ASP A 95 -9.39 -8.00 0.17
C ASP A 95 -9.86 -7.88 1.64
N THR A 96 -10.90 -8.65 1.96
CA THR A 96 -11.33 -8.85 3.33
C THR A 96 -10.40 -9.83 4.00
N SER A 97 -9.66 -9.36 5.01
CA SER A 97 -8.70 -10.17 5.75
C SER A 97 -9.03 -10.20 7.23
N PHE A 98 -8.56 -11.24 7.90
CA PHE A 98 -8.68 -11.36 9.35
C PHE A 98 -8.05 -10.16 10.06
N SER A 99 -8.78 -9.59 11.02
CA SER A 99 -8.35 -8.51 11.90
C SER A 99 -8.55 -8.92 13.34
N TRP A 100 -7.63 -8.49 14.20
CA TRP A 100 -7.76 -8.70 15.62
C TRP A 100 -7.35 -7.45 16.39
N SER A 101 -7.91 -7.30 17.59
CA SER A 101 -7.44 -6.32 18.55
C SER A 101 -7.40 -6.91 19.95
N VAL A 102 -6.54 -6.32 20.78
CA VAL A 102 -6.52 -6.57 22.21
C VAL A 102 -6.53 -5.23 22.91
N GLY A 103 -7.29 -5.13 23.99
CA GLY A 103 -7.38 -3.92 24.78
C GLY A 103 -7.69 -4.21 26.22
N ALA A 104 -7.55 -3.17 27.02
CA ALA A 104 -7.94 -3.17 28.41
C ALA A 104 -8.65 -1.86 28.70
N ARG A 105 -9.68 -1.93 29.52
CA ARG A 105 -10.36 -0.75 30.04
C ARG A 105 -10.60 -0.92 31.53
N GLY A 106 -10.62 0.19 32.26
CA GLY A 106 -10.98 0.14 33.65
C GLY A 106 -11.29 1.48 34.26
N ALA A 107 -11.94 1.43 35.42
CA ALA A 107 -12.22 2.62 36.22
C ALA A 107 -10.96 3.01 37.02
N LEU A 108 -10.44 4.19 36.74
CA LEU A 108 -9.28 4.78 37.43
C LEU A 108 -9.68 5.45 38.75
N TRP A 109 -10.89 6.03 38.78
CA TRP A 109 -11.37 6.75 39.94
C TRP A 109 -12.89 6.71 40.00
N GLU A 110 -13.42 6.61 41.20
CA GLU A 110 -14.84 6.75 41.48
C GLU A 110 -15.04 7.62 42.72
N CYS A 111 -15.97 8.56 42.65
CA CYS A 111 -16.46 9.29 43.81
C CYS A 111 -17.96 9.50 43.69
N GLY A 112 -18.70 8.85 44.59
CA GLY A 112 -20.16 8.90 44.59
C GLY A 112 -20.75 8.41 43.26
N CYS A 113 -21.37 9.33 42.53
CA CYS A 113 -22.00 9.05 41.24
C CYS A 113 -21.07 9.24 40.03
N ALA A 114 -19.84 9.72 40.22
CA ALA A 114 -18.88 9.99 39.15
C ALA A 114 -17.86 8.85 38.99
N THR A 115 -17.60 8.45 37.74
CA THR A 115 -16.61 7.43 37.40
C THR A 115 -15.72 7.93 36.26
N LEU A 116 -14.40 7.92 36.50
CA LEU A 116 -13.38 8.16 35.49
C LEU A 116 -12.80 6.82 35.03
N GLY A 117 -12.91 6.54 33.74
CA GLY A 117 -12.36 5.35 33.11
C GLY A 117 -11.28 5.69 32.09
N ALA A 118 -10.42 4.73 31.82
CA ALA A 118 -9.49 4.77 30.70
C ALA A 118 -9.54 3.46 29.93
N GLU A 119 -9.23 3.54 28.64
CA GLU A 119 -9.11 2.40 27.74
C GLU A 119 -7.82 2.50 26.93
N PHE A 120 -7.27 1.33 26.62
CA PHE A 120 -6.19 1.16 25.67
C PHE A 120 -6.57 0.02 24.73
N GLN A 121 -6.36 0.20 23.44
CA GLN A 121 -6.58 -0.84 22.44
C GLN A 121 -5.46 -0.82 21.42
N TYR A 122 -4.99 -2.00 21.04
CA TYR A 122 -4.13 -2.21 19.89
C TYR A 122 -4.82 -3.13 18.89
N ALA A 123 -4.91 -2.72 17.63
CA ALA A 123 -5.52 -3.46 16.54
C ALA A 123 -4.53 -3.68 15.40
N GLN A 124 -4.64 -4.83 14.75
CA GLN A 124 -3.81 -5.19 13.62
C GLN A 124 -4.59 -5.99 12.56
N SER A 125 -4.29 -5.73 11.30
CA SER A 125 -4.67 -6.59 10.18
C SER A 125 -3.69 -6.46 9.01
N ASN A 126 -3.73 -7.42 8.09
CA ASN A 126 -2.82 -7.48 6.94
C ASN A 126 -3.56 -7.82 5.64
N PRO A 127 -4.50 -6.97 5.18
CA PRO A 127 -5.20 -7.25 3.93
C PRO A 127 -4.29 -7.12 2.71
N LYS A 128 -4.53 -7.97 1.73
CA LYS A 128 -3.84 -7.94 0.43
C LYS A 128 -4.57 -6.99 -0.50
N ILE A 129 -3.85 -6.40 -1.44
CA ILE A 129 -4.49 -5.57 -2.47
C ILE A 129 -5.17 -6.50 -3.48
N GLU A 130 -6.47 -6.31 -3.68
CA GLU A 130 -7.30 -7.07 -4.62
C GLU A 130 -7.40 -6.37 -5.97
N MET A 131 -7.53 -5.04 -5.97
CA MET A 131 -7.59 -4.25 -7.19
C MET A 131 -6.75 -2.98 -7.03
N LEU A 132 -5.95 -2.68 -8.04
CA LEU A 132 -5.14 -1.48 -8.15
C LEU A 132 -5.47 -0.76 -9.45
N ASN A 133 -6.07 0.41 -9.34
CA ASN A 133 -6.38 1.31 -10.43
C ASN A 133 -5.34 2.42 -10.47
N VAL A 134 -4.75 2.62 -11.65
CA VAL A 134 -3.78 3.67 -11.88
C VAL A 134 -4.30 4.55 -13.01
N THR A 135 -4.36 5.85 -12.77
CA THR A 135 -4.65 6.86 -13.79
C THR A 135 -3.55 7.90 -13.80
N SER A 136 -2.84 8.02 -14.90
CA SER A 136 -1.74 8.98 -15.09
C SER A 136 -1.81 9.58 -16.49
N SER A 137 -1.14 10.72 -16.72
CA SER A 137 -1.10 11.35 -18.04
C SER A 137 -0.67 10.38 -19.18
N PRO A 138 0.35 9.51 -19.00
CA PRO A 138 0.74 8.57 -20.06
C PRO A 138 0.01 7.21 -20.03
N ALA A 139 -0.66 6.84 -18.94
CA ALA A 139 -1.23 5.49 -18.81
C ALA A 139 -2.41 5.42 -17.84
N GLN A 140 -3.44 4.66 -18.22
CA GLN A 140 -4.53 4.24 -17.36
C GLN A 140 -4.68 2.72 -17.42
N PHE A 141 -4.64 2.04 -16.29
CA PHE A 141 -4.78 0.58 -16.23
C PHE A 141 -5.28 0.10 -14.87
N VAL A 142 -5.79 -1.12 -14.86
CA VAL A 142 -6.26 -1.83 -13.67
C VAL A 142 -5.52 -3.14 -13.53
N ILE A 143 -4.97 -3.41 -12.34
CA ILE A 143 -4.34 -4.68 -12.00
C ILE A 143 -5.19 -5.39 -10.95
N HIS A 144 -5.61 -6.61 -11.26
CA HIS A 144 -6.24 -7.50 -10.29
C HIS A 144 -5.16 -8.31 -9.57
N LYS A 145 -5.24 -8.38 -8.24
CA LYS A 145 -4.29 -9.06 -7.35
C LYS A 145 -2.84 -8.68 -7.65
N PRO A 146 -2.49 -7.39 -7.62
CA PRO A 146 -1.17 -6.92 -8.02
C PRO A 146 -0.06 -7.64 -7.24
N ARG A 147 0.92 -8.11 -8.00
CA ARG A 147 2.16 -8.68 -7.49
C ARG A 147 3.33 -7.81 -7.91
N GLY A 148 4.33 -7.72 -7.06
CA GLY A 148 5.50 -6.91 -7.31
C GLY A 148 6.76 -7.47 -6.67
N TYR A 149 7.87 -6.77 -6.88
CA TYR A 149 9.18 -7.18 -6.37
C TYR A 149 9.49 -6.51 -5.04
N LYS A 150 10.18 -7.22 -4.14
CA LYS A 150 10.63 -6.74 -2.83
C LYS A 150 12.10 -7.08 -2.62
N GLY A 151 12.83 -6.25 -1.87
CA GLY A 151 14.23 -6.51 -1.52
C GLY A 151 15.16 -6.47 -2.73
N ALA A 152 16.14 -7.38 -2.79
CA ALA A 152 17.12 -7.43 -3.88
C ALA A 152 16.46 -7.54 -5.27
N SER A 153 15.35 -8.27 -5.39
CA SER A 153 14.61 -8.43 -6.64
C SER A 153 13.88 -7.15 -7.10
N SER A 154 13.76 -6.14 -6.22
CA SER A 154 13.18 -4.84 -6.56
C SER A 154 14.19 -3.87 -7.17
N ASN A 155 15.48 -4.20 -7.16
CA ASN A 155 16.52 -3.33 -7.69
C ASN A 155 16.35 -3.07 -9.19
N PHE A 156 16.71 -1.87 -9.63
CA PHE A 156 16.68 -1.54 -11.04
C PHE A 156 17.94 -2.04 -11.74
N PRO A 157 17.83 -2.47 -13.01
CA PRO A 157 16.60 -2.63 -13.79
C PRO A 157 15.77 -3.85 -13.37
N LEU A 158 14.43 -3.72 -13.39
CA LEU A 158 13.53 -4.86 -13.15
C LEU A 158 13.64 -5.91 -14.28
N PRO A 159 13.35 -7.20 -14.02
CA PRO A 159 13.38 -8.25 -15.03
C PRO A 159 12.51 -7.95 -16.26
N ILE A 160 12.88 -8.48 -17.43
CA ILE A 160 12.12 -8.28 -18.68
C ILE A 160 10.67 -8.80 -18.59
N THR A 161 10.44 -9.84 -17.80
CA THR A 161 9.11 -10.43 -17.55
C THR A 161 8.29 -9.65 -16.53
N ALA A 162 8.81 -8.57 -15.93
CA ALA A 162 8.05 -7.73 -15.01
C ALA A 162 6.76 -7.21 -15.67
N GLY A 163 5.65 -7.30 -14.94
CA GLY A 163 4.32 -6.92 -15.45
C GLY A 163 3.68 -7.95 -16.39
N THR A 164 4.26 -9.15 -16.56
CA THR A 164 3.65 -10.27 -17.31
C THR A 164 3.31 -11.45 -16.38
N THR A 165 2.60 -12.44 -16.91
CA THR A 165 2.30 -13.69 -16.20
C THR A 165 3.53 -14.57 -15.95
N GLU A 166 4.66 -14.28 -16.60
CA GLU A 166 5.93 -15.01 -16.48
C GLU A 166 6.86 -14.42 -15.40
N ALA A 167 6.42 -13.38 -14.69
CA ALA A 167 7.18 -12.74 -13.62
C ALA A 167 7.39 -13.69 -12.42
N THR A 168 8.62 -14.17 -12.22
CA THR A 168 9.03 -14.93 -11.03
C THR A 168 9.42 -13.98 -9.89
N ASP A 169 9.56 -14.51 -8.67
CA ASP A 169 10.03 -13.78 -7.49
C ASP A 169 9.18 -12.56 -7.10
N THR A 170 7.90 -12.58 -7.49
CA THR A 170 6.92 -11.56 -7.12
C THR A 170 6.14 -11.96 -5.87
N LYS A 171 5.82 -11.00 -5.01
CA LYS A 171 4.94 -11.15 -3.84
C LYS A 171 3.64 -10.37 -4.06
N SER A 172 2.53 -10.81 -3.47
CA SER A 172 1.30 -10.00 -3.40
C SER A 172 1.57 -8.70 -2.65
N ALA A 173 1.03 -7.60 -3.15
CA ALA A 173 1.01 -6.35 -2.41
C ALA A 173 0.08 -6.48 -1.19
N THR A 174 0.54 -6.03 -0.03
CA THR A 174 -0.17 -6.15 1.25
C THR A 174 -0.03 -4.85 2.00
N ILE A 175 -1.09 -4.44 2.68
CA ILE A 175 -1.09 -3.31 3.59
C ILE A 175 -1.03 -3.85 5.00
N LYS A 176 -0.01 -3.45 5.76
CA LYS A 176 0.06 -3.72 7.19
C LYS A 176 -0.64 -2.59 7.93
N TYR A 177 -1.74 -2.92 8.59
CA TYR A 177 -2.48 -2.01 9.42
C TYR A 177 -2.07 -2.18 10.88
N HIS A 178 -1.70 -1.07 11.51
CA HIS A 178 -1.44 -1.00 12.94
C HIS A 178 -2.16 0.20 13.52
N GLU A 179 -3.00 -0.03 14.51
CA GLU A 179 -3.65 1.05 15.23
C GLU A 179 -3.46 0.88 16.73
N TRP A 180 -3.12 1.97 17.40
CA TRP A 180 -3.25 2.05 18.84
C TRP A 180 -4.18 3.19 19.20
N GLN A 181 -5.00 2.94 20.21
CA GLN A 181 -6.00 3.87 20.71
C GLN A 181 -5.85 3.98 22.23
N VAL A 182 -5.97 5.20 22.72
CA VAL A 182 -6.07 5.51 24.15
C VAL A 182 -7.30 6.37 24.33
N GLY A 183 -8.16 5.97 25.25
CA GLY A 183 -9.37 6.69 25.58
C GLY A 183 -9.43 7.02 27.07
N LEU A 184 -10.07 8.14 27.37
CA LEU A 184 -10.41 8.54 28.73
C LEU A 184 -11.84 9.07 28.75
N ALA A 185 -12.65 8.55 29.66
CA ALA A 185 -14.06 8.90 29.75
C ALA A 185 -14.46 9.21 31.19
N LEU A 186 -15.24 10.28 31.37
CA LEU A 186 -15.87 10.65 32.63
C LEU A 186 -17.38 10.43 32.49
N SER A 187 -17.95 9.65 33.39
CA SER A 187 -19.39 9.41 33.45
C SER A 187 -19.97 9.82 34.79
N TYR A 188 -21.25 10.18 34.80
CA TYR A 188 -21.98 10.55 36.02
C TYR A 188 -23.34 9.86 36.05
N ARG A 189 -23.65 9.13 37.12
CA ARG A 189 -24.92 8.42 37.26
C ARG A 189 -26.03 9.35 37.77
N LEU A 190 -27.03 9.59 36.91
CA LEU A 190 -28.28 10.30 37.21
C LEU A 190 -29.43 9.29 37.32
N ASN A 191 -29.52 8.61 38.46
CA ASN A 191 -30.54 7.59 38.74
C ASN A 191 -30.53 6.46 37.68
N MET A 192 -31.42 6.51 36.66
CA MET A 192 -31.50 5.52 35.58
C MET A 192 -30.63 5.87 34.35
N LEU A 193 -30.16 7.11 34.23
CA LEU A 193 -29.36 7.58 33.09
C LEU A 193 -27.89 7.73 33.51
N VAL A 194 -26.96 7.31 32.66
CA VAL A 194 -25.52 7.53 32.88
C VAL A 194 -24.95 8.28 31.66
N PRO A 195 -25.04 9.62 31.61
CA PRO A 195 -24.29 10.37 30.61
C PRO A 195 -22.78 10.16 30.80
N TYR A 196 -22.05 10.18 29.68
CA TYR A 196 -20.60 10.16 29.66
C TYR A 196 -20.05 11.13 28.62
N ILE A 197 -18.87 11.66 28.89
CA ILE A 197 -18.04 12.36 27.92
C ILE A 197 -16.71 11.63 27.84
N GLY A 198 -16.19 11.46 26.63
CA GLY A 198 -14.93 10.77 26.40
C GLY A 198 -14.07 11.48 25.37
N VAL A 199 -12.77 11.33 25.52
CA VAL A 199 -11.76 11.71 24.54
C VAL A 199 -10.99 10.47 24.14
N ASN A 200 -10.97 10.18 22.84
CA ASN A 200 -10.21 9.08 22.28
C ASN A 200 -9.15 9.63 21.35
N TRP A 201 -7.92 9.20 21.56
CA TRP A 201 -6.80 9.47 20.68
C TRP A 201 -6.42 8.15 20.01
N SER A 202 -6.36 8.15 18.69
CA SER A 202 -5.92 6.99 17.92
C SER A 202 -4.85 7.36 16.91
N ARG A 203 -3.95 6.42 16.64
CA ARG A 203 -3.00 6.51 15.54
C ARG A 203 -2.98 5.21 14.77
N ALA A 204 -3.46 5.30 13.53
CA ALA A 204 -3.30 4.27 12.53
C ALA A 204 -2.02 4.47 11.72
N THR A 205 -1.35 3.38 11.36
CA THR A 205 -0.23 3.34 10.43
C THR A 205 -0.48 2.28 9.38
N PHE A 206 -0.28 2.65 8.12
CA PHE A 206 -0.38 1.77 6.96
C PHE A 206 1.01 1.62 6.32
N ASP A 207 1.52 0.39 6.25
CA ASP A 207 2.80 0.09 5.58
C ASP A 207 2.59 -0.86 4.39
N ALA A 208 3.01 -0.41 3.21
CA ALA A 208 2.90 -1.14 1.94
C ALA A 208 4.20 -1.89 1.54
N ASP A 209 5.04 -2.25 2.51
CA ASP A 209 6.18 -3.18 2.35
C ASP A 209 7.23 -2.76 1.29
N THR A 210 7.19 -1.49 0.82
CA THR A 210 7.97 -0.92 -0.30
C THR A 210 7.97 -1.80 -1.56
N ILE A 211 6.85 -2.45 -1.84
CA ILE A 211 6.74 -3.31 -3.01
C ILE A 211 6.75 -2.46 -4.30
N ARG A 212 7.54 -2.88 -5.31
CA ARG A 212 7.55 -2.23 -6.62
C ARG A 212 6.64 -3.01 -7.57
N ILE A 213 5.56 -2.36 -7.98
CA ILE A 213 4.61 -2.91 -8.94
C ILE A 213 4.95 -2.34 -10.30
N ALA A 214 5.14 -3.22 -11.27
CA ALA A 214 5.43 -2.84 -12.64
C ALA A 214 4.13 -2.77 -13.44
N GLN A 215 4.01 -1.76 -14.30
CA GLN A 215 2.90 -1.67 -15.25
C GLN A 215 2.79 -2.96 -16.09
N PRO A 216 1.57 -3.48 -16.33
CA PRO A 216 1.39 -4.63 -17.20
C PRO A 216 1.90 -4.36 -18.62
N LYS A 217 2.69 -5.29 -19.19
CA LYS A 217 3.15 -5.18 -20.58
C LYS A 217 2.14 -5.81 -21.53
N LEU A 218 1.89 -5.13 -22.64
CA LEU A 218 1.15 -5.70 -23.76
C LEU A 218 2.04 -6.69 -24.53
N LYS A 219 1.47 -7.82 -24.94
CA LYS A 219 2.18 -8.85 -25.74
C LYS A 219 2.47 -8.39 -27.18
N SER A 220 1.66 -7.46 -27.68
CA SER A 220 1.80 -6.79 -28.98
C SER A 220 1.21 -5.39 -28.86
N GLU A 221 1.76 -4.43 -29.57
CA GLU A 221 1.10 -3.14 -29.77
C GLU A 221 -0.26 -3.34 -30.43
N ILE A 222 -1.26 -2.66 -29.87
CA ILE A 222 -2.65 -2.75 -30.36
C ILE A 222 -2.95 -1.59 -31.30
N LEU A 223 -2.26 -0.45 -31.18
CA LEU A 223 -2.51 0.75 -31.98
C LEU A 223 -1.18 1.42 -32.35
N ASN A 224 -0.90 1.52 -33.65
CA ASN A 224 0.32 2.13 -34.21
C ASN A 224 0.25 3.67 -34.13
N ILE A 225 0.07 4.20 -32.91
CA ILE A 225 -0.06 5.63 -32.66
C ILE A 225 1.31 6.29 -32.82
N THR A 226 1.38 7.34 -33.62
CA THR A 226 2.55 8.22 -33.70
C THR A 226 2.69 9.02 -32.40
N THR A 227 3.39 8.45 -31.43
CA THR A 227 3.89 9.16 -30.25
C THR A 227 5.19 9.88 -30.59
N TRP A 228 5.38 11.09 -30.05
CA TRP A 228 6.66 11.83 -30.13
C TRP A 228 7.84 11.05 -29.54
N ASN A 229 7.56 10.10 -28.64
CA ASN A 229 8.53 9.16 -28.13
C ASN A 229 8.07 7.71 -28.39
N PRO A 230 8.62 7.02 -29.41
CA PRO A 230 8.28 5.64 -29.75
C PRO A 230 8.51 4.62 -28.63
N SER A 231 9.36 4.92 -27.64
CA SER A 231 9.59 4.01 -26.51
C SER A 231 8.44 3.93 -25.52
N LEU A 232 7.47 4.86 -25.58
CA LEU A 232 6.25 4.83 -24.76
C LEU A 232 5.29 3.70 -25.16
N ILE A 233 5.33 3.26 -26.42
CA ILE A 233 4.44 2.20 -26.93
C ILE A 233 5.15 0.86 -27.12
N GLY A 234 6.47 0.79 -26.90
CA GLY A 234 7.27 -0.43 -27.10
C GLY A 234 7.68 -0.72 -28.55
N SER A 235 7.36 0.18 -29.49
CA SER A 235 7.52 -0.06 -30.95
C SER A 235 8.94 0.03 -31.46
N THR A 236 9.81 0.58 -30.63
CA THR A 236 11.21 0.73 -30.96
C THR A 236 11.99 -0.48 -30.44
N THR A 237 12.70 -1.14 -31.36
CA THR A 237 13.53 -2.34 -31.10
C THR A 237 15.02 -1.99 -31.02
N ALA A 238 15.38 -0.71 -31.21
CA ALA A 238 16.75 -0.23 -31.23
C ALA A 238 16.83 1.22 -30.76
N LEU A 239 17.91 1.56 -30.02
CA LEU A 239 18.21 2.95 -29.67
C LEU A 239 18.37 3.79 -30.94
N PRO A 240 17.91 5.06 -30.96
CA PRO A 240 18.26 5.97 -32.05
C PRO A 240 19.78 6.07 -32.12
N ASN A 241 20.33 5.77 -33.30
CA ASN A 241 21.75 5.89 -33.56
C ASN A 241 22.10 7.39 -33.56
N ASN A 242 22.70 7.89 -32.47
CA ASN A 242 23.11 9.30 -32.37
C ASN A 242 24.36 9.61 -33.20
N SER A 243 24.59 8.92 -34.32
CA SER A 243 25.72 9.11 -35.22
C SER A 243 25.57 10.33 -36.14
N GLY A 244 25.02 11.45 -35.63
CA GLY A 244 24.85 12.65 -36.46
C GLY A 244 24.30 13.89 -35.77
N LYS A 245 24.42 14.02 -34.44
CA LYS A 245 24.07 15.27 -33.74
C LYS A 245 25.12 15.60 -32.68
N ASP A 246 26.23 16.16 -33.18
CA ASP A 246 26.92 17.24 -32.48
C ASP A 246 26.07 18.53 -32.58
#